data_AF-A0A7C8IXK3-F1
#
_entry.id   AF-A0A7C8IXK3-F1
#
_cell.length_a   1.000
_cell.length_b   1.000
_cell.length_c   1.000
_cell.angle_alpha   90.00
_cell.angle_beta   90.00
_cell.angle_gamma   90.00
#
_symmetry.space_group_name_H-M   'P 1'
#
loop_
_entity.id
_entity.type
_entity.pdbx_description
1 polymer ?
#
loop_
_entity_poly.entity_id
_entity_poly.type
_entity_poly.pdbx_seq_one_letter_code
_entity_poly.pdbx_strand_id
1 'polypeptide(L)'
;MEDTKWLEKEEGINVCTDIIDRDLRRALGEDLRTRAIVKDLETDNVGLKKANIGRAWRNVSLLNSLKIYNRDVGADNFMNCRIVDFGSSWTEPHAILDAADTDEAREQRLSDCSKFDEMTEKKGIKTRTKTPTSRHNLRPRKK
;
A
#
# COMPACT_ATOMS: atom_id res chain seq x y z
N MET A 1 -9.18 -12.02 -23.91
CA MET A 1 -9.51 -12.64 -22.61
C MET A 1 -8.77 -13.98 -22.49
N GLU A 2 -7.44 -13.95 -22.73
CA GLU A 2 -6.58 -15.15 -22.83
C GLU A 2 -5.39 -15.10 -21.86
N ASP A 3 -5.01 -13.92 -21.37
CA ASP A 3 -3.73 -13.67 -20.67
C ASP A 3 -3.58 -14.29 -19.27
N THR A 4 -4.62 -14.86 -18.66
CA THR A 4 -4.53 -15.45 -17.31
C THR A 4 -4.79 -16.95 -17.26
N LYS A 5 -5.21 -17.57 -18.37
CA LYS A 5 -5.51 -19.02 -18.41
C LYS A 5 -4.26 -19.90 -18.27
N TRP A 6 -3.08 -19.38 -18.62
CA TRP A 6 -1.82 -20.10 -18.47
C TRP A 6 -1.42 -20.25 -16.99
N LEU A 7 -1.77 -19.29 -16.13
CA LEU A 7 -1.52 -19.37 -14.68
C LEU A 7 -2.24 -20.57 -14.04
N GLU A 8 -3.47 -20.85 -14.47
CA GLU A 8 -4.22 -22.00 -13.96
C GLU A 8 -3.74 -23.31 -14.61
N LYS A 9 -3.48 -23.31 -15.92
CA LYS A 9 -3.11 -24.53 -16.65
C LYS A 9 -1.67 -24.99 -16.47
N GLU A 10 -0.74 -24.05 -16.39
CA GLU A 10 0.70 -24.35 -16.37
C GLU A 10 1.27 -24.24 -14.95
N GLU A 11 0.78 -23.28 -14.15
CA GLU A 11 1.28 -23.05 -12.79
C GLU A 11 0.33 -23.56 -11.69
N GLY A 12 -0.88 -24.03 -12.03
CA GLY A 12 -1.87 -24.50 -11.06
C GLY A 12 -2.45 -23.40 -10.15
N ILE A 13 -2.26 -22.13 -10.51
CA ILE A 13 -2.67 -20.97 -9.74
C ILE A 13 -4.06 -20.53 -10.21
N ASN A 14 -5.08 -20.85 -9.43
CA ASN A 14 -6.45 -20.39 -9.68
C ASN A 14 -6.61 -18.95 -9.19
N VAL A 15 -6.78 -18.01 -10.14
CA VAL A 15 -7.02 -16.57 -9.88
C VAL A 15 -8.50 -16.24 -9.61
N CYS A 16 -9.36 -17.25 -9.46
CA CYS A 16 -10.76 -17.14 -9.08
C CYS A 16 -11.57 -16.19 -9.98
N THR A 17 -11.22 -16.11 -11.27
CA THR A 17 -11.92 -15.27 -12.27
C THR A 17 -13.38 -15.64 -12.47
N ASP A 18 -13.74 -16.83 -12.01
CA ASP A 18 -15.03 -17.50 -12.19
C ASP A 18 -16.00 -17.14 -11.07
N ILE A 19 -15.51 -16.48 -10.00
CA ILE A 19 -16.30 -16.10 -8.82
C ILE A 19 -17.07 -14.78 -9.04
N ILE A 20 -16.74 -14.01 -10.08
CA ILE A 20 -17.42 -12.74 -10.35
C ILE A 20 -18.66 -13.00 -11.21
N ASP A 21 -19.83 -12.85 -10.59
CA ASP A 21 -21.15 -12.94 -11.23
C ASP A 21 -21.26 -12.07 -12.49
N ARG A 22 -22.02 -12.55 -13.50
CA ARG A 22 -22.13 -11.92 -14.81
C ARG A 22 -22.77 -10.54 -14.73
N ASP A 23 -23.73 -10.34 -13.83
CA ASP A 23 -24.37 -9.04 -13.62
C ASP A 23 -23.41 -8.04 -12.96
N LEU A 24 -22.58 -8.53 -12.02
CA LEU A 24 -21.50 -7.74 -11.41
C LEU A 24 -20.43 -7.35 -12.45
N ARG A 25 -20.06 -8.26 -13.36
CA ARG A 25 -19.13 -7.95 -14.48
C ARG A 25 -19.66 -6.82 -15.37
N ARG A 26 -20.97 -6.83 -15.66
CA ARG A 26 -21.61 -5.81 -16.51
C ARG A 26 -21.70 -4.46 -15.80
N ALA A 27 -21.99 -4.47 -14.50
CA ALA A 27 -22.00 -3.26 -13.69
C ALA A 27 -20.60 -2.60 -13.58
N LEU A 28 -19.54 -3.40 -13.60
CA LEU A 28 -18.14 -2.95 -13.51
C LEU A 28 -17.49 -2.57 -14.86
N GLY A 29 -18.26 -2.51 -15.95
CA GLY A 29 -17.78 -1.99 -17.25
C GLY A 29 -16.89 -2.95 -18.06
N GLU A 30 -17.05 -4.26 -17.88
CA GLU A 30 -16.38 -5.34 -18.64
C GLU A 30 -14.84 -5.43 -18.53
N ASP A 31 -14.14 -4.40 -18.03
CA ASP A 31 -12.69 -4.45 -17.73
C ASP A 31 -12.45 -5.16 -16.40
N LEU A 32 -12.22 -6.48 -16.49
CA LEU A 32 -12.06 -7.41 -15.38
C LEU A 32 -10.61 -7.58 -14.92
N ARG A 33 -9.71 -6.67 -15.29
CA ARG A 33 -8.40 -6.63 -14.62
C ARG A 33 -8.70 -6.50 -13.13
N THR A 34 -8.18 -7.42 -12.32
CA THR A 34 -8.34 -7.48 -10.87
C THR A 34 -7.77 -6.22 -10.23
N ARG A 35 -8.45 -5.10 -10.40
CA ARG A 35 -8.28 -3.86 -9.67
C ARG A 35 -9.25 -3.96 -8.53
N ALA A 36 -8.75 -3.73 -7.31
CA ALA A 36 -9.47 -4.00 -6.08
C ALA A 36 -10.93 -3.51 -6.13
N ILE A 37 -11.86 -4.47 -6.25
CA ILE A 37 -13.34 -4.32 -6.17
C ILE A 37 -13.76 -3.56 -4.89
N VAL A 38 -12.84 -3.38 -3.94
CA VAL A 38 -13.03 -2.62 -2.72
C VAL A 38 -13.26 -1.12 -2.97
N LYS A 39 -12.65 -0.50 -4.00
CA LYS A 39 -12.73 0.95 -4.22
C LYS A 39 -14.16 1.45 -4.47
N ASP A 40 -14.98 0.69 -5.18
CA ASP A 40 -16.35 1.08 -5.53
C ASP A 40 -17.39 0.63 -4.48
N LEU A 41 -17.01 -0.22 -3.52
CA LEU A 41 -17.90 -0.71 -2.47
C LEU A 41 -17.86 0.11 -1.18
N GLU A 42 -16.83 0.94 -0.98
CA GLU A 42 -16.74 1.82 0.18
C GLU A 42 -17.58 3.09 -0.06
N THR A 43 -18.75 3.15 0.56
CA THR A 43 -19.65 4.32 0.48
C THR A 43 -19.06 5.57 1.14
N ASP A 44 -18.20 5.37 2.14
CA ASP A 44 -17.50 6.43 2.85
C ASP A 44 -16.12 6.70 2.25
N ASN A 45 -16.10 7.41 1.12
CA ASN A 45 -14.86 7.93 0.52
C ASN A 45 -14.31 9.14 1.31
N VAL A 46 -14.24 9.00 2.63
CA VAL A 46 -13.56 9.97 3.50
C VAL A 46 -12.06 9.75 3.29
N GLY A 47 -11.53 10.47 2.31
CA GLY A 47 -10.09 10.49 2.03
C GLY A 47 -9.27 10.99 3.22
N LEU A 48 -7.96 11.07 3.01
CA LEU A 48 -7.01 11.52 4.02
C LEU A 48 -7.30 12.98 4.47
N LYS A 49 -7.60 13.18 5.75
CA LYS A 49 -7.88 14.48 6.38
C LYS A 49 -7.01 14.66 7.63
N LYS A 50 -6.80 15.90 8.06
CA LYS A 50 -6.04 16.20 9.29
C LYS A 50 -6.56 15.46 10.52
N ALA A 51 -7.88 15.30 10.65
CA ALA A 51 -8.51 14.63 11.78
C ALA A 51 -8.21 13.12 11.84
N ASN A 52 -7.95 12.48 10.71
CA ASN A 52 -7.82 11.03 10.60
C ASN A 52 -6.38 10.56 10.26
N ILE A 53 -5.46 11.51 10.06
CA ILE A 53 -4.09 11.25 9.60
C ILE A 53 -3.31 10.32 10.53
N GLY A 54 -3.48 10.46 11.85
CA GLY A 54 -2.81 9.60 12.82
C GLY A 54 -3.30 8.15 12.77
N ARG A 55 -4.56 7.92 12.39
CA ARG A 55 -5.10 6.58 12.19
C ARG A 55 -4.52 5.95 10.92
N ALA A 56 -4.46 6.71 9.83
CA ALA A 56 -3.85 6.26 8.58
C ALA A 56 -2.37 5.88 8.78
N TRP A 57 -1.61 6.70 9.50
CA TRP A 57 -0.22 6.41 9.86
C TRP A 57 -0.07 5.09 10.63
N ARG A 58 -0.91 4.87 11.66
CA ARG A 58 -0.86 3.62 12.44
C ARG A 58 -1.12 2.40 11.57
N ASN A 59 -2.02 2.50 10.60
CA ASN A 59 -2.31 1.40 9.67
C ASN A 59 -1.11 1.08 8.77
N VAL A 60 -0.45 2.11 8.20
CA VAL A 60 0.77 1.91 7.40
C VAL A 60 1.89 1.31 8.25
N SER A 61 2.14 1.87 9.43
CA SER A 61 3.17 1.35 10.34
C SER A 61 2.89 -0.08 10.79
N LEU A 62 1.62 -0.44 10.98
CA LEU A 62 1.22 -1.81 11.33
C LEU A 62 1.56 -2.77 10.21
N LEU A 63 1.24 -2.45 8.95
CA LEU A 63 1.59 -3.28 7.80
C LEU A 63 3.10 -3.53 7.73
N ASN A 64 3.92 -2.48 7.82
CA ASN A 64 5.37 -2.62 7.83
C ASN A 64 5.88 -3.50 8.99
N SER A 65 5.26 -3.39 10.18
CA SER A 65 5.61 -4.24 11.32
C SER A 65 5.26 -5.72 11.12
N LEU A 66 4.21 -5.98 10.33
CA LEU A 66 3.82 -7.31 9.86
C LEU A 66 4.62 -7.77 8.64
N LYS A 67 5.63 -7.00 8.22
CA LYS A 67 6.47 -7.25 7.04
C LYS A 67 5.67 -7.28 5.73
N ILE A 68 4.61 -6.48 5.68
CA ILE A 68 3.80 -6.23 4.49
C ILE A 68 4.09 -4.78 4.07
N TYR A 69 4.70 -4.63 2.91
CA TYR A 69 5.07 -3.33 2.35
C TYR A 69 4.14 -3.04 1.18
N ASN A 70 3.27 -2.05 1.29
CA ASN A 70 2.31 -1.71 0.24
C ASN A 70 3.00 -1.21 -1.05
N ARG A 71 4.11 -0.47 -0.91
CA ARG A 71 4.90 0.14 -1.98
C ARG A 71 4.24 1.28 -2.75
N ASP A 72 2.93 1.49 -2.60
CA ASP A 72 2.16 2.52 -3.31
C ASP A 72 1.39 3.45 -2.34
N VAL A 73 2.12 4.00 -1.36
CA VAL A 73 1.57 4.94 -0.37
C VAL A 73 1.34 6.32 -1.00
N GLY A 74 0.24 6.42 -1.74
CA GLY A 74 -0.30 7.64 -2.33
C GLY A 74 -1.60 8.06 -1.67
N ALA A 75 -1.95 9.35 -1.75
CA ALA A 75 -3.10 9.89 -1.03
C ALA A 75 -4.46 9.53 -1.62
N ASP A 76 -4.44 9.15 -2.89
CA ASP A 76 -5.47 8.52 -3.71
C ASP A 76 -5.67 7.03 -3.36
N ASN A 77 -4.65 6.38 -2.80
CA ASN A 77 -4.72 5.01 -2.29
C ASN A 77 -5.17 4.91 -0.83
N PHE A 78 -5.79 5.97 -0.28
CA PHE A 78 -6.42 5.89 1.03
C PHE A 78 -7.94 6.01 0.94
N MET A 79 -8.62 5.03 1.52
CA MET A 79 -10.07 5.05 1.73
C MET A 79 -10.37 4.80 3.20
N ASN A 80 -11.14 5.69 3.82
CA ASN A 80 -11.53 5.59 5.23
C ASN A 80 -10.33 5.30 6.16
N CYS A 81 -9.22 6.02 5.95
CA CYS A 81 -7.95 5.86 6.66
C CYS A 81 -7.21 4.52 6.45
N ARG A 82 -7.68 3.66 5.56
CA ARG A 82 -7.03 2.40 5.20
C ARG A 82 -6.32 2.58 3.87
N ILE A 83 -5.13 2.00 3.77
CA ILE A 83 -4.46 1.91 2.47
C ILE A 83 -5.16 0.84 1.65
N VAL A 84 -5.39 1.15 0.39
CA VAL A 84 -5.97 0.26 -0.61
C VAL A 84 -4.97 0.11 -1.75
N ASP A 85 -5.25 -0.82 -2.67
CA ASP A 85 -4.38 -1.12 -3.80
C ASP A 85 -3.06 -1.80 -3.39
N PHE A 86 -3.07 -3.13 -3.38
CA PHE A 86 -1.92 -3.95 -3.00
C PHE A 86 -1.22 -4.58 -4.23
N GLY A 87 -1.52 -4.09 -5.45
CA GLY A 87 -0.97 -4.67 -6.68
C GLY A 87 0.55 -4.59 -6.79
N SER A 88 1.17 -3.66 -6.08
CA SER A 88 2.64 -3.49 -6.03
C SER A 88 3.27 -3.95 -4.71
N SER A 89 2.49 -4.59 -3.84
CA SER A 89 2.92 -4.87 -2.47
C SER A 89 3.90 -6.04 -2.38
N TRP A 90 4.81 -5.95 -1.42
CA TRP A 90 5.78 -6.98 -1.07
C TRP A 90 5.47 -7.54 0.32
N THR A 91 5.78 -8.81 0.52
CA THR A 91 5.74 -9.47 1.83
C THR A 91 7.08 -10.14 2.08
N GLU A 92 7.56 -10.21 3.31
CA GLU A 92 8.72 -11.06 3.59
C GLU A 92 8.33 -12.53 3.78
N PRO A 93 9.13 -13.48 3.27
CA PRO A 93 10.38 -13.29 2.52
C PRO A 93 10.16 -12.77 1.09
N HIS A 94 11.10 -11.96 0.57
CA HIS A 94 11.02 -11.37 -0.77
C HIS A 94 12.38 -11.38 -1.46
N ALA A 95 12.46 -11.97 -2.66
CA ALA A 95 13.73 -12.17 -3.38
C ALA A 95 14.54 -10.88 -3.59
N ILE A 96 13.88 -9.74 -3.85
CA ILE A 96 14.59 -8.45 -4.01
C ILE A 96 15.18 -7.96 -2.69
N LEU A 97 14.49 -8.17 -1.55
CA LEU A 97 15.01 -7.78 -0.25
C LEU A 97 16.15 -8.70 0.21
N ASP A 98 16.11 -9.98 -0.20
CA ASP A 98 17.15 -10.96 0.10
C ASP A 98 18.43 -10.73 -0.73
N ALA A 99 18.28 -10.21 -1.96
CA ALA A 99 19.40 -9.87 -2.84
C ALA A 99 20.00 -8.48 -2.56
N ALA A 100 19.25 -7.59 -1.91
CA ALA A 100 19.69 -6.24 -1.55
C ALA A 100 20.70 -6.26 -0.40
N ASP A 101 21.59 -5.27 -0.35
CA ASP A 101 22.46 -5.10 0.81
C ASP A 101 21.66 -4.67 2.07
N THR A 102 22.28 -4.76 3.24
CA THR A 102 21.61 -4.49 4.52
C THR A 102 20.99 -3.09 4.59
N ASP A 103 21.65 -2.08 4.04
CA ASP A 103 21.18 -0.70 4.09
C ASP A 103 20.08 -0.48 3.05
N GLU A 104 20.22 -1.00 1.84
CA GLU A 104 19.20 -0.96 0.81
C GLU A 104 17.92 -1.67 1.29
N ALA A 105 18.03 -2.91 1.77
CA ALA A 105 16.88 -3.66 2.30
C ALA A 105 16.20 -2.89 3.44
N ARG A 106 16.98 -2.25 4.32
CA ARG A 106 16.45 -1.40 5.40
C ARG A 106 15.71 -0.16 4.87
N GLU A 107 16.25 0.50 3.84
CA GLU A 107 15.57 1.62 3.17
C GLU A 107 14.26 1.18 2.51
N GLN A 108 14.26 0.03 1.82
CA GLN A 108 13.05 -0.50 1.20
C GLN A 108 11.95 -0.77 2.24
N ARG A 109 12.31 -1.33 3.40
CA ARG A 109 11.38 -1.55 4.54
C ARG A 109 10.82 -0.27 5.14
N LEU A 110 11.55 0.84 5.06
CA LEU A 110 11.13 2.15 5.56
C LEU A 110 10.48 3.04 4.48
N SER A 111 10.41 2.56 3.24
CA SER A 111 9.95 3.35 2.09
C SER A 111 8.51 3.82 2.27
N ASP A 112 7.60 2.93 2.66
CA ASP A 112 6.17 3.27 2.85
C ASP A 112 5.95 4.34 3.91
N CYS A 113 6.70 4.26 5.00
CA CYS A 113 6.67 5.25 6.07
C CYS A 113 7.16 6.62 5.57
N SER A 114 8.27 6.63 4.82
CA SER A 114 8.85 7.84 4.23
C SER A 114 7.91 8.46 3.20
N LYS A 115 7.29 7.65 2.33
CA LYS A 115 6.28 8.09 1.36
C LYS A 115 5.05 8.67 2.05
N PHE A 116 4.63 8.11 3.19
CA PHE A 116 3.55 8.68 3.98
C PHE A 116 3.86 10.10 4.43
N ASP A 117 5.05 10.32 5.02
CA ASP A 117 5.47 11.65 5.46
C ASP A 117 5.49 12.64 4.29
N GLU A 118 6.13 12.27 3.16
CA GLU A 118 6.20 13.09 1.95
C GLU A 118 4.81 13.47 1.43
N MET A 119 3.89 12.49 1.37
CA MET A 119 2.51 12.70 0.99
C MET A 119 1.81 13.71 1.92
N THR A 120 2.00 13.59 3.25
CA THR A 120 1.36 14.51 4.20
C THR A 120 1.89 15.93 4.09
N GLU A 121 3.20 16.09 3.84
CA GLU A 121 3.84 17.38 3.62
C GLU A 121 3.33 18.02 2.33
N LYS A 122 3.25 17.29 1.22
CA LYS A 122 2.69 17.78 -0.06
C LYS A 122 1.23 18.22 0.07
N LYS A 123 0.43 17.55 0.92
CA LYS A 123 -0.97 17.94 1.19
C LYS A 123 -1.11 19.07 2.23
N GLY A 124 -0.02 19.58 2.79
CA GLY A 124 -0.06 20.61 3.84
C GLY A 124 -0.68 20.13 5.15
N ILE A 125 -0.79 18.81 5.36
CA ILE A 125 -1.36 18.23 6.57
C ILE A 125 -0.26 18.19 7.63
N LYS A 126 -0.27 19.14 8.57
CA LYS A 126 0.67 19.16 9.71
C LYS A 126 0.48 17.91 10.57
N THR A 127 1.39 16.95 10.47
CA THR A 127 1.49 15.76 11.31
C THR A 127 2.50 15.99 12.45
N ARG A 128 2.21 15.45 13.64
CA ARG A 128 3.19 15.35 14.75
C ARG A 128 4.03 14.07 14.64
N THR A 129 3.57 13.11 13.85
CA THR A 129 4.23 11.83 13.61
C THR A 129 5.17 11.99 12.43
N LYS A 130 6.46 11.75 12.65
CA LYS A 130 7.46 11.64 11.59
C LYS A 130 8.10 10.26 11.69
N THR A 131 8.37 9.65 10.55
CA THR A 131 9.18 8.45 10.47
C THR A 131 10.54 8.73 11.10
N PRO A 132 11.07 7.85 11.96
CA PRO A 132 12.45 7.96 12.42
C PRO A 132 13.39 7.82 11.21
N THR A 133 13.80 8.93 10.61
CA THR A 133 14.81 8.95 9.55
C THR A 133 16.16 8.63 10.17
N SER A 134 16.74 7.47 9.84
CA SER A 134 17.98 7.03 10.50
C SER A 134 19.23 7.82 10.06
N ARG A 135 19.19 8.53 8.93
CA ARG A 135 20.44 9.11 8.40
C ARG A 135 20.90 10.35 9.16
N HIS A 136 20.02 11.20 9.69
CA HIS A 136 20.42 12.52 10.21
C HIS A 136 19.72 12.96 11.51
N ASN A 137 19.48 12.04 12.45
CA ASN A 137 19.06 12.44 13.80
C ASN A 137 20.26 12.94 14.62
N LEU A 138 20.83 14.07 14.22
CA LEU A 138 21.71 14.83 15.11
C LEU A 138 20.87 15.31 16.29
N ARG A 139 21.10 14.72 17.47
CA ARG A 139 20.55 15.25 18.72
C ARG A 139 20.95 16.73 18.82
N PRO A 140 20.04 17.66 19.14
CA PRO A 140 20.45 19.01 19.47
C PRO A 140 21.45 18.93 20.64
N ARG A 141 22.65 19.51 20.46
CA ARG A 141 23.59 19.68 21.57
C ARG A 141 22.86 20.46 22.66
N LYS A 142 22.77 19.88 23.86
CA LYS A 142 22.35 20.61 25.04
C LYS A 142 23.23 21.87 25.15
N LYS A 143 22.60 23.03 25.26
CA LYS A 143 23.27 24.24 25.73
C LYS A 143 23.63 24.06 27.20
#